data_AF-A0A0D2PHR9-F1
#
_entry.id   AF-A0A0D2PHR9-F1
#
_cell.length_a   1.000
_cell.length_b   1.000
_cell.length_c   1.000
_cell.angle_alpha   90.00
_cell.angle_beta   90.00
_cell.angle_gamma   90.00
#
_symmetry.space_group_name_H-M   'P 1'
#
loop_
_entity.id
_entity.type
_entity.pdbx_description
1 polymer ?
#
loop_
_entity_poly.entity_id
_entity_poly.type
_entity_poly.pdbx_seq_one_letter_code
_entity_poly.pdbx_strand_id
1 'polypeptide(L)'
;MGRAKAITSIILIQFILLHVTKSQQGFEESSAARTLKQESHDTHEVHCSRERSRAAWQIIDDYLMPFVEEEGYQISTDCRLHPDNDLFRDQERHKIHLDVNEWRCGYCKKSFRAERFLDQHFDNRHYNLLNVVC
;
A
#
# COMPACT_ATOMS: atom_id res chain seq x y z
N MET A 1 40.84 -22.51 -26.19
CA MET A 1 39.76 -21.55 -25.87
C MET A 1 38.61 -22.10 -24.99
N GLY A 2 38.77 -23.23 -24.28
CA GLY A 2 37.70 -23.79 -23.42
C GLY A 2 37.91 -23.66 -21.90
N ARG A 3 39.14 -23.41 -21.43
CA ARG A 3 39.45 -23.41 -19.98
C ARG A 3 39.14 -22.08 -19.30
N ALA A 4 39.36 -20.95 -20.00
CA ALA A 4 39.09 -19.62 -19.46
C ALA A 4 37.59 -19.35 -19.20
N LYS A 5 36.70 -19.86 -20.08
CA LYS A 5 35.24 -19.71 -19.94
C LYS A 5 34.66 -20.52 -18.77
N ALA A 6 35.24 -21.69 -18.48
CA ALA A 6 34.84 -22.50 -17.34
C ALA A 6 35.29 -21.86 -16.01
N ILE A 7 36.50 -21.28 -15.97
CA ILE A 7 37.02 -20.61 -14.77
C ILE A 7 36.21 -19.34 -14.46
N THR A 8 35.87 -18.52 -15.45
CA THR A 8 35.03 -17.34 -15.23
C THR A 8 33.61 -17.69 -14.79
N SER A 9 33.05 -18.79 -15.30
CA SER A 9 31.73 -19.27 -14.89
C SER A 9 31.69 -19.80 -13.45
N ILE A 10 32.76 -20.47 -13.00
CA ILE A 10 32.89 -20.95 -11.60
C ILE A 10 33.05 -19.77 -10.63
N ILE A 11 33.82 -18.74 -10.99
CA ILE A 11 33.99 -17.53 -10.16
C ILE A 11 32.66 -16.79 -9.99
N LEU A 12 31.85 -16.70 -11.05
CA LEU A 12 30.54 -16.05 -11.00
C LEU A 12 29.56 -16.78 -10.07
N ILE A 13 29.57 -18.11 -10.09
CA ILE A 13 28.71 -18.96 -9.25
C ILE A 13 29.09 -18.82 -7.76
N GLN A 14 30.39 -18.77 -7.44
CA GLN A 14 30.84 -18.55 -6.05
C GLN A 14 30.46 -17.16 -5.52
N PHE A 15 30.48 -16.12 -6.35
CA PHE A 15 30.02 -14.79 -5.96
C PHE A 15 28.52 -14.78 -5.64
N ILE A 16 27.69 -15.43 -6.45
CA ILE A 16 26.23 -15.52 -6.22
C ILE A 16 25.93 -16.26 -4.90
N LEU A 17 26.63 -17.36 -4.61
CA LEU A 17 26.48 -18.09 -3.35
C LEU A 17 26.89 -17.25 -2.12
N LEU A 18 27.93 -16.42 -2.22
CA LEU A 18 28.33 -15.49 -1.15
C LEU A 18 27.29 -14.39 -0.87
N HIS A 19 26.57 -13.94 -1.90
CA HIS A 19 25.52 -12.93 -1.76
C HIS A 19 24.24 -13.51 -1.15
N VAL A 20 23.90 -14.77 -1.44
CA VAL A 20 22.72 -15.44 -0.87
C VAL A 20 22.89 -15.68 0.64
N THR A 21 24.07 -16.12 1.10
CA THR A 21 24.32 -16.36 2.53
C THR A 21 24.32 -15.07 3.36
N LYS A 22 24.81 -13.96 2.79
CA LYS A 22 24.78 -12.64 3.46
C LYS A 22 23.37 -12.07 3.60
N SER A 23 22.45 -12.44 2.71
CA SER A 23 21.04 -12.02 2.75
C SER A 23 20.24 -12.71 3.87
N GLN A 24 20.61 -13.93 4.26
CA GLN A 24 19.91 -14.69 5.31
C GLN A 24 20.38 -14.39 6.74
N GLN A 25 21.54 -13.74 6.94
CA GLN A 25 22.05 -13.40 8.28
C GLN A 25 21.44 -12.10 8.88
N GLY A 26 20.44 -11.51 8.24
CA GLY A 26 19.75 -10.30 8.74
C GLY A 26 18.48 -10.57 9.57
N PHE A 27 18.12 -11.82 9.83
CA PHE A 27 16.85 -12.19 10.46
C PHE A 27 17.05 -13.35 11.43
N GLU A 28 17.64 -13.07 12.60
CA GLU A 28 17.40 -13.77 13.88
C GLU A 28 18.46 -13.34 14.91
N GLU A 29 18.23 -12.22 15.61
CA GLU A 29 18.58 -12.10 17.03
C GLU A 29 17.94 -10.83 17.65
N SER A 30 16.90 -11.03 18.45
CA SER A 30 16.72 -10.41 19.78
C SER A 30 15.26 -10.53 20.22
N SER A 31 14.90 -11.75 20.60
CA SER A 31 13.78 -12.05 21.48
C SER A 31 14.15 -11.67 22.92
N ALA A 32 14.06 -10.38 23.25
CA ALA A 32 14.01 -9.93 24.63
C ALA A 32 12.55 -9.63 24.99
N ALA A 33 11.90 -10.63 25.59
CA ALA A 33 10.58 -10.52 26.17
C ALA A 33 10.49 -9.31 27.11
N ARG A 34 9.69 -8.32 26.73
CA ARG A 34 9.07 -7.39 27.67
C ARG A 34 7.57 -7.56 27.55
N THR A 35 7.00 -8.23 28.55
CA THR A 35 5.57 -8.25 28.81
C THR A 35 5.12 -6.83 29.10
N LEU A 36 4.70 -6.11 28.06
CA LEU A 36 3.92 -4.89 28.18
C LEU A 36 2.45 -5.29 28.14
N LYS A 37 1.84 -5.15 29.32
CA LYS A 37 0.41 -5.14 29.60
C LYS A 37 -0.35 -4.64 28.37
N GLN A 38 -1.10 -5.55 27.74
CA GLN A 38 -2.01 -5.25 26.64
C GLN A 38 -3.13 -4.37 27.19
N GLU A 39 -2.92 -3.06 27.17
CA GLU A 39 -4.02 -2.12 27.19
C GLU A 39 -4.79 -2.33 25.88
N SER A 40 -6.07 -2.66 25.99
CA SER A 40 -6.99 -2.70 24.87
C SER A 40 -7.13 -1.29 24.33
N HIS A 41 -6.19 -0.89 23.48
CA HIS A 41 -6.42 0.19 22.55
C HIS A 41 -7.58 -0.28 21.68
N ASP A 42 -8.74 0.38 21.76
CA ASP A 42 -9.81 0.26 20.77
C ASP A 42 -9.19 0.57 19.40
N THR A 43 -8.65 -0.45 18.77
CA THR A 43 -8.22 -0.38 17.39
C THR A 43 -9.50 -0.32 16.60
N HIS A 44 -9.75 0.81 15.94
CA HIS A 44 -10.79 0.91 14.92
C HIS A 44 -10.48 -0.17 13.87
N GLU A 45 -11.07 -1.35 14.01
CA GLU A 45 -10.77 -2.50 13.19
C GLU A 45 -11.49 -2.33 11.85
N VAL A 46 -10.75 -1.81 10.88
CA VAL A 46 -11.24 -1.67 9.51
C VAL A 46 -11.06 -3.02 8.81
N HIS A 47 -12.16 -3.75 8.58
CA HIS A 47 -12.12 -5.05 7.88
C HIS A 47 -11.96 -4.95 6.36
N CYS A 48 -11.98 -3.73 5.81
CA CYS A 48 -11.88 -3.46 4.37
C CYS A 48 -10.39 -3.36 3.96
N SER A 49 -9.96 -4.10 2.95
CA SER A 49 -8.57 -4.02 2.45
C SER A 49 -8.41 -2.81 1.53
N ARG A 50 -7.56 -1.86 1.93
CA ARG A 50 -7.27 -0.64 1.15
C ARG A 50 -6.81 -0.93 -0.27
N GLU A 51 -5.84 -1.83 -0.44
CA GLU A 51 -5.31 -2.20 -1.76
C GLU A 51 -6.40 -2.78 -2.67
N ARG A 52 -7.25 -3.66 -2.13
CA ARG A 52 -8.38 -4.23 -2.88
C ARG A 52 -9.43 -3.18 -3.21
N SER A 53 -9.73 -2.26 -2.29
CA SER A 53 -10.66 -1.14 -2.53
C SER A 53 -10.15 -0.24 -3.65
N ARG A 54 -8.86 0.10 -3.62
CA ARG A 54 -8.19 0.89 -4.67
C ARG A 54 -8.30 0.22 -6.03
N ALA A 55 -8.00 -1.08 -6.11
CA ALA A 55 -8.10 -1.85 -7.35
C ALA A 55 -9.55 -1.92 -7.86
N ALA A 56 -10.52 -2.17 -6.98
CA ALA A 56 -11.94 -2.19 -7.34
C ALA A 56 -12.41 -0.82 -7.86
N TRP A 57 -12.01 0.27 -7.18
CA TRP A 57 -12.32 1.62 -7.61
C TRP A 57 -11.72 1.93 -8.98
N GLN A 58 -10.45 1.59 -9.24
CA GLN A 58 -9.82 1.79 -10.55
C GLN A 58 -10.60 1.08 -11.66
N ILE A 59 -11.05 -0.16 -11.44
CA ILE A 59 -11.87 -0.88 -12.42
C ILE A 59 -13.21 -0.17 -12.65
N ILE A 60 -13.86 0.32 -11.60
CA ILE A 60 -15.11 1.07 -11.71
C ILE A 60 -14.91 2.36 -12.51
N ASP A 61 -13.86 3.11 -12.20
CA ASP A 61 -13.51 4.38 -12.85
C ASP A 61 -13.17 4.18 -14.34
N ASP A 62 -12.41 3.14 -14.66
CA ASP A 62 -11.96 2.87 -16.02
C ASP A 62 -13.07 2.28 -16.91
N TYR A 63 -13.97 1.45 -16.35
CA TYR A 63 -14.90 0.65 -17.14
C TYR A 63 -16.38 0.94 -16.92
N LEU A 64 -16.80 1.45 -15.76
CA LEU A 64 -18.22 1.71 -15.46
C LEU A 64 -18.55 3.20 -15.56
N MET A 65 -17.75 4.05 -14.92
CA MET A 65 -18.00 5.49 -14.84
C MET A 65 -18.15 6.18 -16.21
N PRO A 66 -17.38 5.83 -17.26
CA PRO A 66 -17.52 6.49 -18.56
C PRO A 66 -18.93 6.35 -19.14
N PHE A 67 -19.56 5.17 -18.99
CA PHE A 67 -20.93 4.93 -19.44
C PHE A 67 -21.96 5.61 -18.56
N VAL A 68 -21.75 5.59 -17.24
CA VAL A 68 -22.65 6.26 -16.28
C VAL A 68 -22.70 7.76 -16.57
N GLU A 69 -21.55 8.37 -16.83
CA GLU A 69 -21.42 9.79 -17.14
C GLU A 69 -21.98 10.14 -18.53
N GLU A 70 -21.72 9.30 -19.55
CA GLU A 70 -22.27 9.47 -20.90
C GLU A 70 -23.80 9.44 -20.91
N GLU A 71 -24.41 8.53 -20.15
CA GLU A 71 -25.86 8.41 -20.02
C GLU A 71 -26.47 9.43 -19.03
N GLY A 72 -25.64 10.24 -18.37
CA GLY A 72 -26.08 11.18 -17.32
C GLY A 72 -26.74 10.48 -16.12
N TYR A 73 -26.50 9.18 -15.94
CA TYR A 73 -27.11 8.38 -14.91
C TYR A 73 -26.56 8.75 -13.53
N GLN A 74 -27.46 8.87 -12.55
CA GLN A 74 -27.09 9.12 -11.17
C GLN A 74 -27.16 7.81 -10.40
N ILE A 75 -26.01 7.32 -9.95
CA ILE A 75 -25.94 6.13 -9.09
C ILE A 75 -26.69 6.44 -7.78
N SER A 76 -27.55 5.55 -7.34
CA SER A 76 -28.24 5.70 -6.04
C SER A 76 -27.25 5.64 -4.89
N THR A 77 -27.47 6.41 -3.83
CA THR A 77 -26.70 6.35 -2.58
C THR A 77 -26.80 4.98 -1.89
N ASP A 78 -27.83 4.18 -2.21
CA ASP A 78 -27.97 2.80 -1.71
C ASP A 78 -27.10 1.80 -2.48
N CYS A 79 -26.53 2.21 -3.62
CA CYS A 79 -25.68 1.34 -4.43
C CYS A 79 -24.30 1.19 -3.77
N ARG A 80 -23.81 -0.04 -3.64
CA ARG A 80 -22.45 -0.30 -3.12
C ARG A 80 -21.34 0.34 -3.95
N LEU A 81 -21.59 0.58 -5.23
CA LEU A 81 -20.65 1.23 -6.14
C LEU A 81 -20.77 2.75 -6.13
N HIS A 82 -21.65 3.32 -5.31
CA HIS A 82 -21.76 4.76 -5.18
C HIS A 82 -20.41 5.34 -4.73
N PRO A 83 -19.90 6.41 -5.37
CA PRO A 83 -18.61 7.01 -5.01
C PRO A 83 -18.43 7.36 -3.52
N ASP A 84 -19.52 7.75 -2.85
CA ASP A 84 -19.52 8.09 -1.42
C ASP A 84 -19.50 6.86 -0.49
N ASN A 85 -19.79 5.67 -1.02
CA ASN A 85 -19.76 4.41 -0.28
C ASN A 85 -18.40 3.71 -0.38
N ASP A 86 -17.42 4.27 -1.09
CA ASP A 86 -16.04 3.79 -1.07
C ASP A 86 -15.32 4.33 0.18
N LEU A 87 -14.99 3.40 1.07
CA LEU A 87 -14.40 3.66 2.39
C LEU A 87 -13.14 4.53 2.33
N PHE A 88 -12.27 4.24 1.36
CA PHE A 88 -10.95 4.86 1.27
C PHE A 88 -10.88 5.98 0.24
N ARG A 89 -11.97 6.22 -0.52
CA ARG A 89 -11.99 7.13 -1.66
C ARG A 89 -11.41 8.50 -1.36
N ASP A 90 -11.85 9.10 -0.26
CA ASP A 90 -11.41 10.44 0.12
C ASP A 90 -9.89 10.47 0.38
N GLN A 91 -9.37 9.51 1.14
CA GLN A 91 -7.94 9.43 1.43
C GLN A 91 -7.09 9.15 0.18
N GLU A 92 -7.57 8.29 -0.71
CA GLU A 92 -6.90 8.01 -1.98
C GLU A 92 -6.84 9.26 -2.87
N ARG A 93 -7.91 10.06 -2.92
CA ARG A 93 -7.93 11.37 -3.62
C ARG A 93 -6.99 12.40 -2.98
N HIS A 94 -6.67 12.24 -1.69
CA HIS A 94 -5.74 13.11 -0.97
C HIS A 94 -4.28 12.62 -1.00
N LYS A 95 -3.94 11.69 -1.90
CA LYS A 95 -2.54 11.37 -2.21
C LYS A 95 -2.03 12.29 -3.30
N ILE A 96 -0.93 12.97 -3.01
CA ILE A 96 -0.27 13.84 -3.99
C ILE A 96 1.09 13.22 -4.31
N HIS A 97 1.26 12.72 -5.52
CA HIS A 97 2.54 12.23 -6.02
C HIS A 97 3.28 13.37 -6.73
N LEU A 98 4.39 13.83 -6.15
CA LEU A 98 5.13 15.00 -6.63
C LEU A 98 6.36 14.62 -7.45
N ASP A 99 7.02 13.53 -7.08
CA ASP A 99 8.19 12.97 -7.75
C ASP A 99 8.27 11.46 -7.44
N VAL A 100 9.14 10.71 -8.13
CA VAL A 100 9.32 9.25 -8.04
C VAL A 100 9.36 8.74 -6.59
N ASN A 101 10.00 9.51 -5.70
CA ASN A 101 10.15 9.17 -4.29
C ASN A 101 9.51 10.24 -3.36
N GLU A 102 8.61 11.08 -3.86
CA GLU A 102 7.93 12.08 -3.03
C GLU A 102 6.41 11.95 -3.12
N TRP A 103 5.83 11.46 -2.04
CA TRP A 103 4.39 11.39 -1.80
C TRP A 103 4.01 12.36 -0.70
N ARG A 104 2.93 13.12 -0.86
CA ARG A 104 2.48 14.12 0.12
C ARG A 104 1.04 13.88 0.52
N CYS A 105 0.80 13.96 1.83
CA CYS A 105 -0.55 13.92 2.40
C CYS A 105 -1.31 15.21 2.05
N GLY A 106 -2.47 15.07 1.42
CA GLY A 106 -3.34 16.18 1.03
C GLY A 106 -3.91 16.95 2.23
N TYR A 107 -4.16 16.29 3.36
CA TYR A 107 -4.73 16.91 4.57
C TYR A 107 -3.72 17.76 5.33
N CYS A 108 -2.58 17.19 5.70
CA CYS A 108 -1.62 17.84 6.61
C CYS A 108 -0.29 18.22 5.95
N LYS A 109 -0.15 18.01 4.63
CA LYS A 109 1.01 18.37 3.80
C LYS A 109 2.34 17.71 4.17
N LYS A 110 2.34 16.66 5.01
CA LYS A 110 3.55 15.84 5.29
C LYS A 110 3.98 15.08 4.04
N SER A 111 5.29 15.06 3.75
CA SER A 111 5.88 14.28 2.67
C SER A 111 6.46 12.95 3.15
N PHE A 112 6.48 11.96 2.27
CA PHE A 112 6.86 10.58 2.49
C PHE A 112 7.65 10.06 1.29
N ARG A 113 8.60 9.17 1.55
CA ARG A 113 9.49 8.62 0.51
C ARG A 113 8.84 7.60 -0.43
N ALA A 114 7.66 7.09 -0.08
CA ALA A 114 6.93 6.09 -0.84
C ALA A 114 5.45 6.07 -0.40
N GLU A 115 4.56 5.66 -1.31
CA GLU A 115 3.12 5.61 -1.09
C GLU A 115 2.73 4.80 0.16
N ARG A 116 3.36 3.64 0.37
CA ARG A 116 3.08 2.78 1.54
C ARG A 116 3.24 3.49 2.89
N PHE A 117 4.15 4.48 2.97
CA PHE A 117 4.33 5.26 4.20
C PHE A 117 3.26 6.33 4.37
N LEU A 118 2.71 6.83 3.25
CA LEU A 118 1.55 7.71 3.26
C LEU A 118 0.28 6.94 3.63
N ASP A 119 0.09 5.72 3.11
CA ASP A 119 -1.01 4.83 3.49
C ASP A 119 -1.00 4.56 5.00
N GLN A 120 0.14 4.13 5.53
CA GLN A 120 0.31 3.93 6.97
C GLN A 120 0.06 5.21 7.78
N HIS A 121 0.41 6.38 7.22
CA HIS A 121 0.11 7.66 7.86
C HIS A 121 -1.39 7.94 7.90
N PHE A 122 -2.14 7.61 6.85
CA PHE A 122 -3.60 7.74 6.88
C PHE A 122 -4.21 6.86 7.95
N ASP A 123 -3.80 5.59 8.04
CA ASP A 123 -4.31 4.65 9.05
C ASP A 123 -4.04 5.14 10.48
N ASN A 124 -2.87 5.78 10.71
CA ASN A 124 -2.47 6.20 12.05
C ASN A 124 -2.97 7.60 12.45
N ARG A 125 -3.17 8.51 11.49
CA ARG A 125 -3.40 9.94 11.76
C ARG A 125 -4.69 10.51 11.18
N HIS A 126 -5.30 9.80 10.24
CA HIS A 126 -6.50 10.24 9.52
C HIS A 126 -7.57 9.15 9.43
N TYR A 127 -7.53 8.13 10.31
CA TYR A 127 -8.55 7.08 10.37
C TYR A 127 -9.96 7.64 10.59
N ASN A 128 -10.07 8.78 11.26
CA ASN A 128 -11.33 9.48 11.53
C ASN A 128 -11.93 10.15 10.28
N LEU A 129 -11.24 10.12 9.15
CA LEU A 129 -11.71 10.64 7.85
C LEU A 129 -12.16 9.50 6.90
N LEU A 130 -12.33 8.29 7.42
CA LEU A 130 -12.92 7.18 6.67
C LEU A 130 -14.44 7.31 6.63
N ASN A 131 -15.05 6.87 5.53
CA ASN A 131 -16.51 6.72 5.45
C ASN A 131 -17.00 5.58 6.36
N VAL A 132 -18.32 5.42 6.49
CA VAL A 132 -18.92 4.38 7.36
C VAL A 132 -19.34 3.11 6.59
N VAL A 133 -19.08 3.06 5.27
CA VAL A 133 -19.51 1.97 4.39
C VAL A 133 -18.31 1.41 3.62
N CYS A 134 -18.24 0.08 3.58
CA CYS A 134 -17.56 -0.79 2.62
C CYS A 134 -18.65 -1.84 2.22
#